data_AF-A0A520FK88-F1
#
_entry.id   AF-A0A520FK88-F1
#
_cell.length_a   1.000
_cell.length_b   1.000
_cell.length_c   1.000
_cell.angle_alpha   90.00
_cell.angle_beta   90.00
_cell.angle_gamma   90.00
#
_symmetry.space_group_name_H-M   'P 1'
#
loop_
_entity.id
_entity.type
_entity.pdbx_description
1 polymer ?
#
loop_
_entity_poly.entity_id
_entity_poly.type
_entity_poly.pdbx_seq_one_letter_code
_entity_poly.pdbx_strand_id
1 'polypeptide(L)'
;MSDDELVTPSPWRQWRAATPARLALGRAGAGMPTDETLRFGWAHAMARDAIHAALDTAALEATLRADGWQVAQATSCAADRTTYLRRPDLGRRLDEEAAQTLHTGA
;
A
#
# COMPACT_ATOMS: atom_id res chain seq x y z
N MET A 1 5.63 -0.43 38.54
CA MET A 1 5.38 -1.75 37.91
C MET A 1 5.86 -1.63 36.48
N SER A 2 6.86 -2.41 36.10
CA SER A 2 7.42 -2.36 34.75
C SER A 2 6.48 -3.11 33.81
N ASP A 3 6.23 -2.60 32.60
CA ASP A 3 5.32 -3.22 31.59
C ASP A 3 5.62 -4.72 31.33
N ASP A 4 6.87 -5.13 31.56
CA ASP A 4 7.35 -6.51 31.40
C ASP A 4 6.69 -7.51 32.37
N GLU A 5 6.07 -7.02 33.46
CA GLU A 5 5.41 -7.87 34.46
C GLU A 5 3.99 -8.31 34.03
N LEU A 6 3.37 -7.60 33.07
CA LEU A 6 1.98 -7.84 32.64
C LEU A 6 1.87 -8.66 31.35
N VAL A 7 2.96 -8.79 30.59
CA VAL A 7 2.99 -9.50 29.31
C VAL A 7 3.80 -10.80 29.45
N THR A 8 3.18 -11.93 29.16
CA THR A 8 3.91 -13.20 29.03
C THR A 8 4.57 -13.27 27.65
N PRO A 9 5.93 -13.35 27.57
CA PRO A 9 6.64 -13.42 26.31
C PRO A 9 6.40 -14.77 25.60
N SER A 10 6.48 -14.76 24.27
CA SER A 10 6.46 -16.01 23.49
C SER A 10 7.85 -16.65 23.45
N PRO A 11 7.98 -17.97 23.68
CA PRO A 11 9.27 -18.67 23.60
C PRO A 11 9.85 -18.66 22.17
N TRP A 12 9.04 -18.36 21.16
CA TRP A 12 9.46 -18.34 19.76
C TRP A 12 9.84 -16.95 19.26
N ARG A 13 10.11 -15.98 20.16
CA ARG A 13 10.41 -14.59 19.80
C ARG A 13 11.50 -14.46 18.73
N GLN A 14 12.51 -15.33 18.76
CA GLN A 14 13.61 -15.38 17.79
C GLN A 14 13.14 -15.57 16.33
N TRP A 15 11.98 -16.20 16.10
CA TRP A 15 11.46 -16.46 14.76
C TRP A 15 10.90 -15.20 14.08
N ARG A 16 10.70 -14.11 14.83
CA ARG A 16 10.22 -12.84 14.26
C ARG A 16 11.18 -12.26 13.21
N ALA A 17 12.47 -12.57 13.30
CA ALA A 17 13.44 -12.12 12.30
C ALA A 17 13.31 -12.88 10.97
N ALA A 18 12.68 -14.06 10.96
CA ALA A 18 12.59 -14.91 9.77
C ALA A 18 11.44 -14.52 8.83
N THR A 19 10.50 -13.67 9.27
CA THR A 19 9.34 -13.31 8.46
C THR A 19 8.71 -11.99 8.92
N PRO A 20 8.13 -11.20 8.01
CA PRO A 20 7.34 -10.02 8.38
C PRO A 20 6.00 -10.36 9.06
N ALA A 21 5.60 -11.64 9.07
CA ALA A 21 4.36 -12.05 9.74
C ALA A 21 4.39 -11.75 11.25
N ARG A 22 3.24 -11.33 11.79
CA ARG A 22 3.07 -10.96 13.20
C ARG A 22 2.94 -12.20 14.09
N LEU A 23 4.03 -12.95 14.26
CA LEU A 23 4.11 -14.16 15.09
C LEU A 23 4.90 -13.91 16.38
N ALA A 24 4.78 -14.85 17.34
CA ALA A 24 5.45 -14.80 18.63
C ALA A 24 5.28 -13.44 19.35
N LEU A 25 4.05 -12.93 19.37
CA LEU A 25 3.68 -11.63 19.94
C LEU A 25 3.68 -11.61 21.47
N GLY A 26 3.63 -12.79 22.11
CA GLY A 26 3.32 -12.88 23.54
C GLY A 26 1.82 -12.70 23.80
N ARG A 27 1.45 -12.52 25.07
CA ARG A 27 0.05 -12.35 25.50
C ARG A 27 -0.05 -11.58 26.80
N ALA A 28 -1.12 -10.81 26.98
CA ALA A 28 -1.54 -10.24 28.25
C ALA A 28 -2.78 -11.01 28.74
N GLY A 29 -2.60 -11.93 29.70
CA GLY A 29 -3.65 -12.89 30.06
C GLY A 29 -4.04 -13.77 28.87
N ALA A 30 -5.31 -13.73 28.46
CA ALA A 30 -5.82 -14.40 27.26
C ALA A 30 -5.87 -13.48 26.01
N GLY A 31 -5.45 -12.22 26.14
CA GLY A 31 -5.55 -11.20 25.11
C GLY A 31 -4.21 -10.86 24.43
N MET A 32 -4.29 -10.02 23.40
CA MET A 32 -3.14 -9.43 22.72
C MET A 32 -2.48 -8.38 23.60
N PRO A 33 -1.13 -8.29 23.62
CA PRO A 33 -0.45 -7.16 24.25
C PRO A 33 -0.92 -5.82 23.66
N THR A 34 -1.02 -4.81 24.52
CA THR A 34 -1.49 -3.47 24.11
C THR A 34 -0.59 -2.87 23.05
N ASP A 35 0.73 -3.03 23.17
CA ASP A 35 1.70 -2.53 22.18
C ASP A 35 1.47 -3.12 20.78
N GLU A 36 1.20 -4.43 20.70
CA GLU A 36 0.90 -5.10 19.43
C GLU A 36 -0.46 -4.69 18.85
N THR A 37 -1.44 -4.43 19.71
CA THR A 37 -2.74 -3.87 19.30
C THR A 37 -2.57 -2.47 18.70
N LEU A 38 -1.79 -1.60 19.36
CA LEU A 38 -1.48 -0.25 18.87
C LEU A 38 -0.66 -0.30 17.56
N ARG A 39 0.36 -1.17 17.47
CA ARG A 39 1.13 -1.40 16.23
C ARG A 39 0.25 -1.89 15.09
N PHE A 40 -0.77 -2.69 15.37
CA PHE A 40 -1.72 -3.13 14.35
C PHE A 40 -2.60 -1.97 13.88
N GLY A 41 -3.17 -1.20 14.82
CA GLY A 41 -3.98 -0.03 14.50
C GLY A 41 -3.21 1.02 13.68
N TRP A 42 -1.96 1.30 14.06
CA TRP A 42 -1.07 2.18 13.30
C TRP A 42 -0.84 1.68 11.88
N ALA A 43 -0.48 0.40 11.70
CA ALA A 43 -0.29 -0.18 10.38
C ALA A 43 -1.56 -0.16 9.53
N HIS A 44 -2.74 -0.34 10.15
CA HIS A 44 -4.02 -0.24 9.46
C HIS A 44 -4.30 1.19 8.97
N ALA A 45 -4.03 2.21 9.80
CA ALA A 45 -4.15 3.60 9.41
C ALA A 45 -3.22 3.93 8.22
N MET A 46 -1.94 3.57 8.32
CA MET A 46 -0.98 3.74 7.23
C MET A 46 -1.43 3.05 5.93
N ALA A 47 -1.97 1.84 6.02
CA ALA A 47 -2.46 1.12 4.84
C ALA A 47 -3.63 1.84 4.17
N ARG A 48 -4.55 2.43 4.95
CA ARG A 48 -5.66 3.24 4.41
C ARG A 48 -5.14 4.48 3.71
N ASP A 49 -4.20 5.19 4.31
CA ASP A 49 -3.60 6.38 3.71
C ASP A 49 -2.88 6.05 2.40
N ALA A 50 -2.16 4.93 2.37
CA ALA A 50 -1.45 4.46 1.18
C ALA A 50 -2.38 4.18 -0.02
N ILE A 51 -3.62 3.69 0.21
CA ILE A 51 -4.62 3.49 -0.85
C ILE A 51 -5.02 4.80 -1.52
N HIS A 52 -4.97 5.91 -0.77
CA HIS A 52 -5.35 7.24 -1.24
C HIS A 52 -4.17 8.10 -1.70
N ALA A 53 -2.93 7.67 -1.46
CA ALA A 53 -1.74 8.36 -1.94
C ALA A 53 -1.72 8.45 -3.47
N ALA A 54 -1.62 9.68 -3.99
CA ALA A 54 -1.51 9.91 -5.43
C ALA A 54 -0.08 9.68 -5.89
N LEU A 55 0.08 9.04 -7.06
CA LEU A 55 1.35 8.97 -7.76
C LEU A 55 1.65 10.34 -8.38
N ASP A 56 2.84 10.87 -8.12
CA ASP A 56 3.34 12.06 -8.83
C ASP A 56 3.82 11.65 -10.23
N THR A 57 2.88 11.68 -11.19
CA THR A 57 3.14 11.26 -12.56
C THR A 57 4.12 12.19 -13.28
N ALA A 58 4.15 13.47 -12.92
CA ALA A 58 5.05 14.45 -13.52
C ALA A 58 6.51 14.19 -13.10
N ALA A 59 6.74 13.95 -11.80
CA ALA A 59 8.08 13.59 -11.31
C ALA A 59 8.56 12.24 -11.89
N LEU A 60 7.66 11.25 -11.98
CA LEU A 60 7.98 9.96 -12.57
C LEU A 60 8.34 10.08 -14.06
N GLU A 61 7.54 10.84 -14.83
CA GLU A 61 7.79 11.09 -16.26
C GLU A 61 9.13 11.80 -16.48
N ALA A 62 9.44 12.82 -15.68
CA ALA A 62 10.71 13.53 -15.76
C ALA A 62 11.90 12.59 -15.49
N THR A 63 11.79 11.72 -14.48
CA THR A 63 12.83 10.73 -14.14
C THR A 63 13.03 9.74 -15.28
N LEU A 64 11.95 9.16 -15.81
CA LEU A 64 12.02 8.19 -16.90
C LEU A 64 12.60 8.79 -18.19
N ARG A 65 12.23 10.03 -18.54
CA ARG A 65 12.82 10.71 -19.70
C ARG A 65 14.29 11.04 -19.50
N ALA A 66 14.70 11.42 -18.30
CA ALA A 66 16.12 11.67 -17.99
C ALA A 66 16.97 10.40 -18.15
N ASP A 67 16.38 9.25 -17.85
CA ASP A 67 16.99 7.92 -18.08
C ASP A 67 16.92 7.46 -19.55
N GLY A 68 16.42 8.30 -20.46
CA GLY A 68 16.36 8.05 -21.90
C GLY A 68 15.14 7.26 -22.38
N TRP A 69 14.14 7.04 -21.52
CA TRP A 69 12.91 6.34 -21.91
C TRP A 69 11.93 7.28 -22.59
N GLN A 70 11.24 6.77 -23.61
CA GLN A 70 10.05 7.42 -24.15
C GLN A 70 8.87 7.18 -23.18
N VAL A 71 8.13 8.25 -22.87
CA VAL A 71 7.02 8.20 -21.93
C VAL A 71 5.77 8.76 -22.60
N ALA A 72 4.71 7.96 -22.59
CA ALA A 72 3.36 8.37 -22.95
C ALA A 72 2.45 8.25 -21.72
N GLN A 73 1.62 9.28 -21.50
CA GLN A 73 0.60 9.27 -20.46
C GLN A 73 -0.70 8.72 -21.03
N ALA A 74 -1.42 7.93 -20.22
CA ALA A 74 -2.72 7.42 -20.58
C ALA A 74 -3.60 7.29 -19.35
N THR A 75 -4.90 7.49 -19.55
CA THR A 75 -5.92 7.37 -18.51
C THR A 75 -6.86 6.21 -18.82
N SER A 76 -7.43 5.62 -17.76
CA SER A 76 -8.52 4.64 -17.90
C SER A 76 -9.87 5.35 -18.01
N CYS A 77 -10.93 4.61 -18.37
CA CYS A 77 -12.30 5.12 -18.28
C CYS A 77 -12.76 5.46 -16.85
N ALA A 78 -12.01 5.09 -15.81
CA ALA A 78 -12.31 5.51 -14.45
C ALA A 78 -11.79 6.94 -14.20
N ALA A 79 -12.70 7.91 -14.21
CA ALA A 79 -12.39 9.34 -14.10
C ALA A 79 -11.78 9.77 -12.75
N ASP A 80 -12.02 9.00 -11.69
CA ASP A 80 -11.57 9.35 -10.34
C ASP A 80 -11.25 8.09 -9.52
N ARG A 81 -10.58 8.29 -8.37
CA ARG A 81 -10.16 7.20 -7.47
C ARG A 81 -11.34 6.40 -6.93
N THR A 82 -12.46 7.03 -6.58
CA THR A 82 -13.65 6.35 -6.04
C THR A 82 -14.24 5.42 -7.09
N THR A 83 -14.38 5.91 -8.32
CA THR A 83 -14.83 5.13 -9.47
C THR A 83 -13.85 3.99 -9.75
N TYR A 84 -12.55 4.25 -9.78
CA TYR A 84 -11.51 3.23 -9.99
C TYR A 84 -11.58 2.09 -8.96
N LEU A 85 -11.80 2.41 -7.68
CA LEU A 85 -11.89 1.40 -6.61
C LEU A 85 -13.19 0.59 -6.65
N ARG A 86 -14.30 1.16 -7.18
CA ARG A 86 -15.62 0.50 -7.21
C ARG A 86 -15.96 -0.16 -8.54
N ARG A 87 -15.33 0.27 -9.65
CA ARG A 87 -15.61 -0.16 -11.02
C ARG A 87 -14.34 -0.66 -11.69
N PRO A 88 -13.87 -1.87 -11.34
CA PRO A 88 -12.65 -2.45 -11.91
C PRO A 88 -12.77 -2.67 -13.42
N ASP A 89 -13.98 -2.81 -13.96
CA ASP A 89 -14.24 -2.87 -15.38
C ASP A 89 -13.84 -1.59 -16.12
N LEU A 90 -14.07 -0.42 -15.53
CA LEU A 90 -13.67 0.88 -16.10
C LEU A 90 -12.16 1.10 -15.97
N GLY A 91 -11.55 0.65 -14.87
CA GLY A 91 -10.10 0.75 -14.66
C GLY A 91 -9.27 -0.14 -15.60
N ARG A 92 -9.88 -1.17 -16.21
CA ARG A 92 -9.25 -2.09 -17.17
C ARG A 92 -9.42 -1.65 -18.63
N ARG A 93 -10.08 -0.52 -18.88
CA ARG A 93 -10.32 0.02 -20.22
C ARG A 93 -9.64 1.39 -20.32
N LEU A 94 -8.95 1.63 -21.43
CA LEU A 94 -8.40 2.95 -21.73
C LEU A 94 -9.53 3.92 -22.03
N ASP A 95 -9.33 5.17 -21.62
CA ASP A 95 -10.12 6.28 -22.14
C ASP A 95 -9.94 6.40 -23.66
N GLU A 96 -10.97 6.85 -24.37
CA GLU A 96 -10.98 6.86 -25.84
C GLU A 96 -9.96 7.85 -26.42
N GLU A 97 -9.77 9.01 -25.78
CA GLU A 97 -8.75 9.98 -26.18
C GLU A 97 -7.33 9.44 -25.95
N ALA A 98 -7.14 8.78 -24.80
CA ALA A 98 -5.87 8.14 -24.47
C ALA A 98 -5.54 6.99 -25.44
N ALA A 99 -6.52 6.16 -25.80
CA ALA A 99 -6.36 5.09 -26.77
C ALA A 99 -5.98 5.62 -28.16
N GLN A 100 -6.64 6.70 -28.61
CA GLN A 100 -6.34 7.32 -29.90
C GLN A 100 -4.93 7.91 -29.95
N THR A 101 -4.50 8.57 -28.86
CA THR A 101 -3.16 9.16 -28.73
C THR A 101 -2.08 8.09 -28.81
N LEU A 102 -2.24 6.99 -28.07
CA LEU A 102 -1.31 5.86 -28.11
C LEU A 102 -1.27 5.16 -29.48
N HIS A 103 -2.39 5.10 -30.19
CA HIS A 103 -2.46 4.50 -31.52
C HIS A 103 -1.79 5.35 -32.61
N THR A 104 -1.89 6.68 -32.49
CA THR A 104 -1.37 7.62 -33.50
C THR A 104 0.15 7.85 -33.36
N GLY A 105 0.73 7.48 -32.21
CA GLY A 105 2.17 7.45 -31.98
C GLY A 105 2.69 8.69 -31.26
N ALA A 106 3.40 8.43 -30.15
CA ALA A 106 4.35 9.33 -29.51
C ALA A 106 5.64 9.45 -30.34
#